data_AF-A0ABD7E670-F1
#
_entry.id   AF-A0ABD7E670-F1
#
_cell.length_a   1.000
_cell.length_b   1.000
_cell.length_c   1.000
_cell.angle_alpha   90.00
_cell.angle_beta   90.00
_cell.angle_gamma   90.00
#
_symmetry.space_group_name_H-M   'P 1'
#
loop_
_entity.id
_entity.type
_entity.pdbx_description
1 polymer ?
#
loop_
_entity_poly.entity_id
_entity_poly.type
_entity_poly.pdbx_seq_one_letter_code
_entity_poly.pdbx_strand_id
1 'polypeptide(L)'
;MNIINDESLKKERDELYNKFVFYSNNLLSAYEACKSKICLWEYSLGIAKEIIPYEGIIPTNMKNNGRILKKITKSNFESKNFIVYGLDNNGKVIFFQRRADKDIEKYGENIRIVDDEYILSTHIYSSNPEKNRLSSICHSYKKGDVICYISIAPPYNWFVRIDKVINDKIVKSSMFATSWFKQIDYDFIYDSTGELSKIVIGDFIHWQRN
;
A
#
# COMPACT_ATOMS: atom_id res chain seq x y z
N MET A 1 -16.62 11.48 9.94
CA MET A 1 -15.71 11.38 11.11
C MET A 1 -14.60 12.40 10.91
N ASN A 2 -14.18 13.13 11.96
CA ASN A 2 -13.16 14.17 11.85
C ASN A 2 -11.78 13.58 12.16
N ILE A 3 -11.03 13.16 11.13
CA ILE A 3 -9.72 12.50 11.29
C ILE A 3 -8.67 13.45 11.90
N ILE A 4 -8.74 14.74 11.57
CA ILE A 4 -7.68 15.70 11.89
C ILE A 4 -7.58 15.94 13.40
N ASN A 5 -8.72 15.99 14.08
CA ASN A 5 -8.82 16.34 15.50
C ASN A 5 -9.10 15.14 16.42
N ASP A 6 -8.90 13.92 15.93
CA ASP A 6 -9.15 12.71 16.71
C ASP A 6 -7.95 12.37 17.62
N GLU A 7 -8.14 12.46 18.93
CA GLU A 7 -7.10 12.19 19.92
C GLU A 7 -6.64 10.71 19.93
N SER A 8 -7.52 9.77 19.60
CA SER A 8 -7.17 8.35 19.54
C SER A 8 -6.22 8.08 18.38
N LEU A 9 -6.48 8.68 17.22
CA LEU A 9 -5.58 8.60 16.06
C LEU A 9 -4.24 9.26 16.34
N LYS A 10 -4.22 10.36 17.11
CA LYS A 10 -2.95 10.97 17.53
C LYS A 10 -2.12 9.99 18.36
N LYS A 11 -2.71 9.36 19.37
CA LYS A 11 -2.03 8.36 20.21
C LYS A 11 -1.49 7.19 19.38
N GLU A 12 -2.27 6.68 18.44
CA GLU A 12 -1.85 5.59 17.56
C GLU A 12 -0.65 5.98 16.69
N ARG A 13 -0.59 7.22 16.19
CA ARG A 13 0.59 7.71 15.44
C ARG A 13 1.85 7.80 16.31
N ASP A 14 1.70 8.23 17.56
CA ASP A 14 2.83 8.31 18.49
C ASP A 14 3.37 6.92 18.83
N GLU A 15 2.49 5.93 19.01
CA GLU A 15 2.86 4.52 19.17
C GLU A 15 3.54 3.96 17.91
N LEU A 16 3.01 4.32 16.74
CA LEU A 16 3.56 3.90 15.45
C LEU A 16 4.97 4.47 15.21
N TYR A 17 5.30 5.64 15.77
CA TYR A 17 6.66 6.20 15.73
C TYR A 17 7.67 5.29 16.42
N ASN A 18 7.32 4.75 17.60
CA ASN A 18 8.18 3.80 18.30
C ASN A 18 8.39 2.52 17.47
N LYS A 19 7.34 2.05 16.79
CA LYS A 19 7.44 0.92 15.85
C LYS A 19 8.33 1.25 14.66
N PHE A 20 8.25 2.47 14.09
CA PHE A 20 9.13 2.91 13.02
C PHE A 20 10.60 2.84 13.44
N VAL A 21 10.95 3.31 14.64
CA VAL A 21 12.32 3.25 15.17
C VAL A 21 12.78 1.80 15.32
N PHE A 22 11.93 0.94 15.88
CA PHE A 22 12.22 -0.49 16.01
C PHE A 22 12.50 -1.14 14.65
N TYR A 23 11.61 -0.97 13.68
CA TYR A 23 11.77 -1.57 12.35
C TYR A 23 12.92 -0.96 11.56
N SER A 24 13.25 0.32 11.78
CA SER A 24 14.44 0.93 11.15
C SER A 24 15.73 0.23 11.58
N ASN A 25 15.82 -0.17 12.85
CA ASN A 25 16.97 -0.91 13.39
C ASN A 25 16.97 -2.40 13.04
N ASN A 26 15.82 -2.97 12.67
CA ASN A 26 15.63 -4.40 12.41
C ASN A 26 15.17 -4.68 10.96
N LEU A 27 15.42 -3.75 10.04
CA LEU A 27 14.83 -3.75 8.70
C LEU A 27 15.16 -5.01 7.90
N LEU A 28 16.44 -5.41 7.88
CA LEU A 28 16.89 -6.60 7.15
C LEU A 28 16.25 -7.88 7.71
N SER A 29 16.16 -8.00 9.03
CA SER A 29 15.52 -9.14 9.67
C SER A 29 14.03 -9.22 9.31
N ALA A 30 13.31 -8.09 9.31
CA ALA A 30 11.92 -8.04 8.88
C ALA A 30 11.75 -8.39 7.39
N TYR A 31 12.65 -7.91 6.53
CA TYR A 31 12.65 -8.23 5.10
C TYR A 31 12.86 -9.73 4.83
N GLU A 32 13.86 -10.35 5.45
CA GLU A 32 14.12 -11.79 5.29
C GLU A 32 13.01 -12.65 5.91
N ALA A 33 12.46 -12.24 7.06
CA ALA A 33 11.32 -12.91 7.66
C ALA A 33 10.05 -12.82 6.80
N CYS A 34 9.82 -11.71 6.11
CA CYS A 34 8.74 -11.61 5.13
C CYS A 34 8.99 -12.54 3.94
N LYS A 35 10.22 -12.57 3.40
CA LYS A 35 10.54 -13.41 2.24
C LYS A 35 10.39 -14.90 2.50
N SER A 36 10.72 -15.35 3.71
CA SER A 36 10.55 -16.76 4.09
C SER A 36 9.08 -17.20 4.20
N LYS A 37 8.15 -16.25 4.37
CA LYS A 37 6.69 -16.50 4.38
C LYS A 37 6.07 -16.56 2.97
N ILE A 38 6.81 -16.22 1.91
CA ILE A 38 6.29 -16.18 0.53
C ILE A 38 6.16 -17.60 -0.02
N CYS A 39 4.96 -17.97 -0.42
CA CYS A 39 4.64 -19.27 -1.04
C CYS A 39 4.56 -19.19 -2.56
N LEU A 40 4.24 -18.03 -3.13
CA LEU A 40 4.11 -17.84 -4.57
C LEU A 40 4.65 -16.47 -5.00
N TRP A 41 5.43 -16.48 -6.08
CA TRP A 41 5.91 -15.27 -6.74
C TRP A 41 5.09 -14.99 -8.01
N GLU A 42 4.65 -13.74 -8.15
CA GLU A 42 3.98 -13.26 -9.36
C GLU A 42 4.63 -11.98 -9.87
N TYR A 43 4.38 -11.68 -11.14
CA TYR A 43 5.04 -10.60 -11.87
C TYR A 43 4.04 -9.86 -12.74
N SER A 44 4.20 -8.55 -12.92
CA SER A 44 3.36 -7.77 -13.82
C SER A 44 4.12 -6.65 -14.52
N LEU A 45 3.51 -6.14 -15.60
CA LEU A 45 3.79 -4.80 -16.10
C LEU A 45 2.66 -3.87 -15.62
N GLY A 46 3.00 -2.89 -14.77
CA GLY A 46 2.03 -2.05 -14.07
C GLY A 46 1.47 -2.71 -12.81
N ILE A 47 0.68 -1.98 -12.02
CA ILE A 47 0.12 -2.46 -10.75
C ILE A 47 -1.06 -3.39 -11.01
N ALA A 48 -0.91 -4.67 -10.71
CA ALA A 48 -1.95 -5.70 -10.90
C ALA A 48 -2.58 -6.18 -9.58
N LYS A 49 -1.84 -6.06 -8.48
CA LYS A 49 -2.29 -6.37 -7.11
C LYS A 49 -1.78 -5.28 -6.17
N GLU A 50 -2.44 -5.08 -5.04
CA GLU A 50 -2.05 -4.10 -4.02
C GLU A 50 -2.17 -4.71 -2.63
N ILE A 51 -1.30 -4.28 -1.71
CA ILE A 51 -1.36 -4.67 -0.29
C ILE A 51 -2.54 -3.96 0.39
N ILE A 52 -2.75 -2.69 0.06
CA ILE A 52 -3.88 -1.88 0.53
C ILE A 52 -4.89 -1.79 -0.63
N PRO A 53 -6.08 -2.38 -0.50
CA PRO A 53 -7.11 -2.31 -1.54
C PRO A 53 -7.36 -0.87 -1.98
N TYR A 54 -7.46 -0.62 -3.29
CA TYR A 54 -7.78 0.71 -3.84
C TYR A 54 -6.78 1.84 -3.54
N GLU A 55 -5.54 1.55 -3.14
CA GLU A 55 -4.54 2.60 -2.94
C GLU A 55 -4.26 3.41 -4.23
N GLY A 56 -4.35 2.77 -5.40
CA GLY A 56 -4.20 3.40 -6.73
C GLY A 56 -5.36 4.31 -7.17
N ILE A 57 -6.40 4.47 -6.35
CA ILE A 57 -7.61 5.29 -6.63
C ILE A 57 -7.40 6.78 -6.33
N ILE A 58 -6.29 7.13 -5.67
CA ILE A 58 -5.84 8.51 -5.49
C ILE A 58 -5.45 9.12 -6.87
N PRO A 59 -5.68 10.42 -7.15
CA PRO A 59 -6.01 11.05 -8.46
C PRO A 59 -5.14 10.85 -9.70
N THR A 60 -4.14 9.97 -9.75
CA THR A 60 -3.17 9.91 -10.85
C THR A 60 -3.10 8.61 -11.65
N ASN A 61 -3.61 7.47 -11.17
CA ASN A 61 -3.17 6.17 -11.75
C ASN A 61 -4.23 5.11 -12.04
N MET A 62 -5.53 5.38 -11.95
CA MET A 62 -6.57 4.36 -12.23
C MET A 62 -6.61 3.84 -13.69
N LYS A 63 -5.81 4.40 -14.61
CA LYS A 63 -5.68 3.88 -15.97
C LYS A 63 -4.66 2.74 -16.11
N ASN A 64 -3.84 2.47 -15.09
CA ASN A 64 -2.76 1.49 -15.15
C ASN A 64 -3.13 0.19 -14.44
N ASN A 65 -4.17 -0.50 -14.93
CA ASN A 65 -4.40 -1.89 -14.54
C ASN A 65 -3.27 -2.74 -15.10
N GLY A 66 -2.30 -3.05 -14.25
CA GLY A 66 -1.20 -3.91 -14.59
C GLY A 66 -1.69 -5.30 -14.98
N ARG A 67 -0.92 -5.98 -15.83
CA ARG A 67 -1.24 -7.32 -16.28
C ARG A 67 -0.27 -8.33 -15.67
N ILE A 68 -0.80 -9.34 -14.98
CA ILE A 68 -0.02 -10.48 -14.51
C ILE A 68 0.60 -11.21 -15.70
N LEU A 69 1.90 -11.43 -15.64
CA LEU A 69 2.70 -12.10 -16.65
C LEU A 69 2.68 -13.61 -16.42
N LYS A 70 2.28 -14.38 -17.43
CA LYS A 70 2.35 -15.84 -17.41
C LYS A 70 3.77 -16.38 -17.58
N LYS A 71 4.63 -15.62 -18.25
CA LYS A 71 6.05 -15.91 -18.49
C LYS A 71 6.82 -14.61 -18.45
N ILE A 72 8.04 -14.65 -17.90
CA ILE A 72 8.93 -13.49 -17.85
C ILE A 72 9.88 -13.56 -19.05
N THR A 73 10.02 -12.46 -19.77
CA THR A 73 10.97 -12.29 -20.85
C THR A 73 12.07 -11.31 -20.44
N LYS A 74 13.20 -11.33 -21.16
CA LYS A 74 14.28 -10.35 -20.96
C LYS A 74 13.79 -8.91 -21.11
N SER A 75 12.90 -8.65 -22.08
CA SER A 75 12.32 -7.31 -22.28
C SER A 75 11.44 -6.84 -21.11
N ASN A 76 10.89 -7.75 -20.30
CA ASN A 76 10.17 -7.35 -19.09
C ASN A 76 11.12 -6.71 -18.07
N PHE A 77 12.31 -7.28 -17.86
CA PHE A 77 13.33 -6.72 -16.96
C PHE A 77 13.90 -5.38 -17.41
N GLU A 78 13.71 -5.00 -18.66
CA GLU A 78 14.09 -3.66 -19.16
C GLU A 78 13.00 -2.61 -18.92
N SER A 79 11.79 -3.03 -18.52
CA SER A 79 10.65 -2.13 -18.32
C SER A 79 10.61 -1.56 -16.92
N LYS A 80 10.56 -0.22 -16.82
CA LYS A 80 10.32 0.50 -15.55
C LYS A 80 8.98 0.19 -14.88
N ASN A 81 8.07 -0.48 -15.60
CA ASN A 81 6.78 -0.91 -15.10
C ASN A 81 6.81 -2.34 -14.55
N PHE A 82 7.96 -3.02 -14.55
CA PHE A 82 8.07 -4.36 -14.00
C PHE A 82 7.93 -4.35 -12.47
N ILE A 83 6.99 -5.15 -11.97
CA ILE A 83 6.64 -5.27 -10.56
C ILE A 83 6.67 -6.74 -10.17
N VAL A 84 7.16 -7.00 -8.96
CA VAL A 84 7.20 -8.33 -8.33
C VAL A 84 6.27 -8.36 -7.13
N TYR A 85 5.52 -9.46 -6.98
CA TYR A 85 4.66 -9.74 -5.83
C TYR A 85 5.08 -11.05 -5.18
N GLY A 86 5.11 -11.06 -3.85
CA GLY A 86 5.16 -12.29 -3.06
C GLY A 86 3.85 -12.50 -2.31
N LEU A 87 3.27 -13.67 -2.47
CA LEU A 87 2.00 -14.07 -1.88
C LEU A 87 2.22 -15.10 -0.77
N ASP A 88 1.42 -15.01 0.28
CA ASP A 88 1.34 -16.02 1.34
C ASP A 88 0.56 -17.27 0.88
N ASN A 89 0.38 -18.23 1.78
CA ASN A 89 -0.36 -19.46 1.53
C ASN A 89 -1.86 -19.26 1.28
N ASN A 90 -2.42 -18.10 1.62
CA ASN A 90 -3.81 -17.73 1.36
C ASN A 90 -3.96 -16.91 0.07
N GLY A 91 -2.88 -16.67 -0.66
CA GLY A 91 -2.87 -15.86 -1.87
C GLY A 91 -2.90 -14.35 -1.60
N LYS A 92 -2.69 -13.90 -0.36
CA LYS A 92 -2.61 -12.47 -0.01
C LYS A 92 -1.21 -11.95 -0.35
N VAL A 93 -1.14 -10.75 -0.95
CA VAL A 93 0.13 -10.08 -1.21
C VAL A 93 0.75 -9.62 0.11
N ILE A 94 1.93 -10.15 0.43
CA ILE A 94 2.72 -9.77 1.61
C ILE A 94 4.03 -9.07 1.21
N PHE A 95 4.42 -9.15 -0.05
CA PHE A 95 5.60 -8.51 -0.60
C PHE A 95 5.26 -7.84 -1.93
N PHE A 96 5.76 -6.62 -2.13
CA PHE A 96 5.52 -5.85 -3.34
C PHE A 96 6.73 -4.99 -3.68
N GLN A 97 7.33 -5.19 -4.85
CA GLN A 97 8.51 -4.45 -5.29
C GLN A 97 8.22 -3.69 -6.59
N ARG A 98 8.31 -2.36 -6.53
CA ARG A 98 8.18 -1.49 -7.72
C ARG A 98 9.53 -1.29 -8.39
N ARG A 99 9.50 -1.20 -9.73
CA ARG A 99 10.68 -1.01 -10.59
C ARG A 99 11.73 -2.08 -10.35
N ALA A 100 11.34 -3.34 -10.47
CA ALA A 100 12.25 -4.47 -10.39
C ALA A 100 13.07 -4.66 -11.68
N ASP A 101 13.36 -3.56 -12.36
CA ASP A 101 14.02 -3.53 -13.66
C ASP A 101 15.55 -3.53 -13.53
N LYS A 102 16.25 -3.51 -14.66
CA LYS A 102 17.72 -3.56 -14.72
C LYS A 102 18.43 -2.47 -13.91
N ASP A 103 17.78 -1.35 -13.60
CA ASP A 103 18.39 -0.24 -12.87
C ASP A 103 18.29 -0.41 -11.33
N ILE A 104 17.75 -1.54 -10.86
CA ILE A 104 17.48 -1.80 -9.44
C ILE A 104 18.73 -1.74 -8.56
N GLU A 105 19.87 -2.24 -9.05
CA GLU A 105 21.15 -2.18 -8.32
C GLU A 105 21.63 -0.74 -8.10
N LYS A 106 21.30 0.16 -9.03
CA LYS A 106 21.69 1.57 -8.99
C LYS A 106 20.78 2.39 -8.07
N TYR A 107 19.46 2.17 -8.14
CA TYR A 107 18.48 3.01 -7.45
C TYR A 107 17.90 2.39 -6.17
N GLY A 108 18.21 1.12 -5.90
CA GLY A 108 17.68 0.38 -4.77
C GLY A 108 16.26 -0.14 -5.04
N GLU A 109 15.94 -1.21 -4.34
CA GLU A 109 14.67 -1.92 -4.38
C GLU A 109 13.62 -1.15 -3.58
N ASN A 110 12.59 -0.64 -4.26
CA ASN A 110 11.45 -0.01 -3.59
C ASN A 110 10.43 -1.08 -3.23
N ILE A 111 10.46 -1.51 -1.97
CA ILE A 111 9.71 -2.67 -1.49
C ILE A 111 8.67 -2.24 -0.47
N ARG A 112 7.53 -2.91 -0.48
CA ARG A 112 6.61 -2.97 0.64
C ARG A 112 6.53 -4.40 1.14
N ILE A 113 6.65 -4.58 2.45
CA ILE A 113 6.50 -5.87 3.10
C ILE A 113 5.43 -5.79 4.19
N VAL A 114 4.74 -6.90 4.41
CA VAL A 114 3.77 -7.07 5.50
C VAL A 114 4.44 -7.85 6.62
N ASP A 115 4.41 -7.29 7.82
CA ASP A 115 4.78 -7.98 9.06
C ASP A 115 3.63 -7.81 10.07
N ASP A 116 2.88 -8.90 10.26
CA ASP A 116 1.63 -8.94 10.99
C ASP A 116 0.61 -7.88 10.52
N GLU A 117 0.32 -6.89 11.36
CA GLU A 117 -0.58 -5.76 11.10
C GLU A 117 0.14 -4.54 10.49
N TYR A 118 1.46 -4.60 10.34
CA TYR A 118 2.28 -3.51 9.83
C TYR A 118 2.64 -3.72 8.35
N ILE A 119 2.62 -2.63 7.60
CA ILE A 119 3.09 -2.57 6.22
C ILE A 119 4.28 -1.61 6.20
N LEU A 120 5.45 -2.14 5.89
CA LEU A 120 6.71 -1.39 5.89
C LEU A 120 7.03 -0.98 4.46
N SER A 121 7.20 0.32 4.19
CA SER A 121 7.72 0.80 2.90
C SER A 121 9.20 1.07 3.04
N THR A 122 10.01 0.36 2.25
CA THR A 122 11.46 0.25 2.45
C THR A 122 12.21 0.54 1.17
N HIS A 123 13.46 0.96 1.32
CA HIS A 123 14.43 1.05 0.23
C HIS A 123 15.60 0.13 0.58
N ILE A 124 15.80 -0.94 -0.21
CA ILE A 124 16.85 -1.94 0.05
C ILE A 124 17.91 -1.88 -1.06
N TYR A 125 19.18 -1.88 -0.68
CA TYR A 125 20.34 -1.88 -1.56
C TYR A 125 21.16 -3.14 -1.28
N SER A 126 20.92 -4.19 -2.06
CA SER A 126 21.61 -5.48 -1.91
C SER A 126 23.14 -5.37 -1.93
N SER A 127 23.69 -4.43 -2.72
CA SER A 127 25.13 -4.17 -2.81
C SER A 127 25.67 -3.17 -1.77
N ASN A 128 24.81 -2.48 -1.02
CA ASN A 128 25.21 -1.51 0.00
C ASN A 128 24.19 -1.47 1.16
N PRO A 129 24.23 -2.45 2.08
CA PRO A 129 23.23 -2.57 3.15
C PRO A 129 23.15 -1.37 4.09
N GLU A 130 24.21 -0.57 4.22
CA GLU A 130 24.21 0.65 5.05
C GLU A 130 23.28 1.74 4.51
N LYS A 131 22.91 1.67 3.22
CA LYS A 131 21.91 2.57 2.61
C LYS A 131 20.47 2.11 2.78
N ASN A 132 20.26 0.92 3.37
CA ASN A 132 18.92 0.41 3.61
C ASN A 132 18.18 1.34 4.56
N ARG A 133 16.91 1.61 4.26
CA ARG A 133 16.10 2.49 5.09
C ARG A 133 14.62 2.14 5.04
N LEU A 134 13.97 2.37 6.17
CA LEU A 134 12.52 2.40 6.27
C LEU A 134 12.07 3.81 5.90
N SER A 135 11.22 3.93 4.88
CA SER A 135 10.67 5.22 4.42
C SER A 135 9.38 5.56 5.14
N SER A 136 8.55 4.56 5.40
CA SER A 136 7.32 4.71 6.16
C SER A 136 6.87 3.38 6.76
N ILE A 137 6.04 3.47 7.78
CA ILE A 137 5.30 2.33 8.34
C ILE A 137 3.82 2.65 8.29
N CYS A 138 2.99 1.63 8.07
CA CYS A 138 1.54 1.72 8.13
C CYS A 138 1.02 0.63 9.05
N HIS A 139 0.14 0.96 9.98
CA HIS A 139 -0.62 0.03 10.79
C HIS A 139 -2.00 -0.16 10.17
N SER A 140 -2.37 -1.40 9.90
CA SER A 140 -3.65 -1.79 9.31
C SER A 140 -4.40 -2.70 10.27
N TYR A 141 -5.56 -2.25 10.76
CA TYR A 141 -6.38 -3.03 11.67
C TYR A 141 -7.87 -2.88 11.37
N LYS A 142 -8.67 -3.85 11.84
CA LYS A 142 -10.13 -3.86 11.68
C LYS A 142 -10.81 -3.62 13.03
N LYS A 143 -11.80 -2.72 13.06
CA LYS A 143 -12.63 -2.43 14.22
C LYS A 143 -14.10 -2.41 13.80
N GLY A 144 -14.82 -3.50 14.08
CA GLY A 144 -16.20 -3.67 13.62
C GLY A 144 -16.29 -3.74 12.09
N ASP A 145 -17.11 -2.87 11.50
CA ASP A 145 -17.31 -2.71 10.06
C ASP A 145 -16.29 -1.74 9.43
N VAL A 146 -15.24 -1.35 10.15
CA VAL A 146 -14.24 -0.38 9.69
C VAL A 146 -12.86 -1.02 9.59
N ILE A 147 -12.13 -0.71 8.52
CA ILE A 147 -10.69 -0.96 8.39
C ILE A 147 -9.96 0.37 8.46
N CYS A 148 -9.01 0.47 9.38
CA CYS A 148 -8.17 1.66 9.57
C CYS A 148 -6.77 1.39 9.03
N TYR A 149 -6.24 2.36 8.30
CA TYR A 149 -4.86 2.42 7.85
C TYR A 149 -4.25 3.72 8.36
N ILE A 150 -3.26 3.62 9.23
CA ILE A 150 -2.53 4.77 9.76
C ILE A 150 -1.08 4.63 9.36
N SER A 151 -0.59 5.57 8.56
CA SER A 151 0.80 5.57 8.12
C SER A 151 1.53 6.81 8.61
N ILE A 152 2.79 6.62 9.00
CA ILE A 152 3.72 7.71 9.27
C ILE A 152 4.96 7.55 8.38
N ALA A 153 5.45 8.68 7.90
CA ALA A 153 6.75 8.86 7.27
C ALA A 153 7.46 9.99 8.05
N PRO A 154 8.17 9.63 9.14
CA PRO A 154 8.88 10.60 9.96
C PRO A 154 9.79 11.53 9.14
N PRO A 155 10.04 12.75 9.63
CA PRO A 155 9.66 13.26 10.96
C PRO A 155 8.23 13.83 11.06
N TYR A 156 7.60 14.24 9.96
CA TYR A 156 6.37 15.04 10.03
C TYR A 156 5.19 14.50 9.24
N ASN A 157 5.41 13.60 8.30
CA ASN A 157 4.36 13.19 7.38
C ASN A 157 3.56 12.03 7.96
N TRP A 158 2.25 12.12 7.85
CA TRP A 158 1.36 11.03 8.18
C TRP A 158 0.13 11.04 7.30
N PHE A 159 -0.48 9.87 7.22
CA PHE A 159 -1.64 9.59 6.40
C PHE A 159 -2.58 8.68 7.19
N VAL A 160 -3.88 8.96 7.12
CA VAL A 160 -4.92 8.10 7.67
C VAL A 160 -5.92 7.82 6.56
N ARG A 161 -6.33 6.56 6.46
CA ARG A 161 -7.46 6.12 5.65
C ARG A 161 -8.34 5.21 6.49
N ILE A 162 -9.62 5.48 6.47
CA ILE A 162 -10.61 4.73 7.25
C ILE A 162 -11.73 4.31 6.31
N ASP A 163 -11.83 3.00 6.11
CA ASP A 163 -12.73 2.38 5.17
C ASP A 163 -13.92 1.76 5.91
N LYS A 164 -15.13 2.15 5.55
CA LYS A 164 -16.34 1.44 5.96
C LYS A 164 -16.59 0.27 5.02
N VAL A 165 -16.73 -0.92 5.59
CA VAL A 165 -16.90 -2.18 4.87
C VAL A 165 -18.26 -2.79 5.16
N ILE A 166 -19.05 -3.01 4.12
CA ILE A 166 -20.36 -3.69 4.20
C ILE A 166 -20.33 -4.84 3.19
N ASN A 167 -20.67 -6.06 3.63
CA ASN A 167 -20.65 -7.27 2.80
C ASN A 167 -19.33 -7.43 2.03
N ASP A 168 -18.20 -7.30 2.75
CA ASP A 168 -16.83 -7.39 2.23
C ASP A 168 -16.46 -6.36 1.15
N LYS A 169 -17.24 -5.28 1.03
CA LYS A 169 -17.00 -4.19 0.09
C LYS A 169 -16.79 -2.87 0.82
N ILE A 170 -15.78 -2.12 0.40
CA ILE A 170 -15.56 -0.76 0.89
C ILE A 170 -16.66 0.12 0.28
N VAL A 171 -17.56 0.64 1.09
CA VAL A 171 -18.66 1.52 0.63
C VAL A 171 -18.32 3.00 0.80
N LYS A 172 -17.41 3.32 1.73
CA LYS A 172 -16.95 4.68 2.00
C LYS A 172 -15.51 4.64 2.47
N SER A 173 -14.70 5.61 2.07
CA SER A 173 -13.34 5.81 2.56
C SER A 173 -13.12 7.27 2.94
N SER A 174 -12.72 7.52 4.18
CA SER A 174 -12.32 8.85 4.67
C SER A 174 -10.80 8.90 4.76
N MET A 175 -10.19 9.87 4.09
CA MET A 175 -8.74 9.93 3.91
C MET A 175 -8.19 11.31 4.22
N PHE A 176 -7.03 11.37 4.86
CA PHE A 176 -6.29 12.60 5.09
C PHE A 176 -4.79 12.34 5.07
N ALA A 177 -4.02 13.27 4.50
CA ALA A 177 -2.57 13.33 4.63
C ALA A 177 -2.16 14.71 5.13
N THR A 178 -1.05 14.82 5.85
CA THR A 178 -0.49 16.12 6.28
C THR A 178 -0.23 17.09 5.13
N SER A 179 0.01 16.58 3.92
CA SER A 179 0.22 17.38 2.72
C SER A 179 -1.08 17.87 2.07
N TRP A 180 -2.25 17.46 2.57
CA TRP A 180 -3.55 17.81 2.01
C TRP A 180 -4.18 18.96 2.79
N PHE A 181 -4.87 19.86 2.06
CA PHE A 181 -5.56 20.98 2.68
C PHE A 181 -6.75 20.55 3.57
N LYS A 182 -7.41 19.44 3.21
CA LYS A 182 -8.58 18.93 3.93
C LYS A 182 -8.70 17.42 3.77
N GLN A 183 -9.50 16.81 4.65
CA GLN A 183 -9.95 15.43 4.53
C GLN A 183 -10.77 15.27 3.24
N ILE A 184 -10.64 14.11 2.60
CA ILE A 184 -11.40 13.72 1.42
C ILE A 184 -12.20 12.47 1.77
N ASP A 185 -13.50 12.51 1.48
CA ASP A 185 -14.40 11.38 1.67
C ASP A 185 -14.83 10.85 0.29
N TYR A 186 -14.58 9.57 0.07
CA TYR A 186 -14.95 8.83 -1.13
C TYR A 186 -16.15 7.94 -0.84
N ASP A 187 -17.15 7.95 -1.69
CA ASP A 187 -18.22 6.95 -1.68
C ASP A 187 -18.06 6.01 -2.88
N PHE A 188 -18.12 4.71 -2.59
CA PHE A 188 -17.91 3.63 -3.55
C PHE A 188 -19.26 3.02 -3.87
N ILE A 189 -19.68 3.12 -5.13
CA ILE A 189 -21.00 2.70 -5.57
C ILE A 189 -20.84 1.50 -6.50
N TYR A 190 -21.54 0.43 -6.13
CA TYR A 190 -21.56 -0.83 -6.84
C TYR A 190 -22.83 -0.94 -7.68
N ASP A 191 -22.76 -1.63 -8.80
CA ASP A 191 -23.91 -1.91 -9.65
C ASP A 191 -24.75 -3.10 -9.12
N SER A 192 -25.76 -3.51 -9.90
CA SER A 192 -26.63 -4.64 -9.57
C SER A 192 -25.94 -6.00 -9.61
N THR A 193 -24.80 -6.13 -10.30
CA THR A 193 -24.00 -7.38 -10.29
C THR A 193 -23.05 -7.42 -9.09
N GLY A 194 -22.93 -6.31 -8.37
CA GLY A 194 -22.09 -6.15 -7.21
C GLY A 194 -20.66 -5.71 -7.55
N GLU A 195 -20.39 -5.29 -8.77
CA GLU A 195 -19.08 -4.79 -9.18
C GLU A 195 -18.99 -3.27 -8.98
N LEU A 196 -17.78 -2.76 -8.71
CA LEU A 196 -17.58 -1.33 -8.48
C LEU A 196 -17.86 -0.56 -9.77
N SER A 197 -18.87 0.30 -9.73
CA SER A 197 -19.36 1.05 -10.88
C SER A 197 -18.82 2.47 -10.91
N LYS A 198 -18.78 3.14 -9.76
CA LYS A 198 -18.38 4.55 -9.66
C LYS A 198 -17.86 4.89 -8.27
N ILE A 199 -16.99 5.90 -8.21
CA ILE A 199 -16.43 6.47 -6.99
C ILE A 199 -16.68 7.97 -7.05
N VAL A 200 -17.28 8.51 -6.00
CA VAL A 200 -17.66 9.93 -5.92
C VAL A 200 -17.00 10.61 -4.73
N ILE A 201 -16.72 11.90 -4.88
CA ILE A 201 -16.24 12.80 -3.81
C ILE A 201 -17.25 13.94 -3.71
N GLY A 202 -18.14 13.88 -2.72
CA GLY A 202 -19.32 14.77 -2.71
C GLY A 202 -20.13 14.60 -4.00
N ASP A 203 -20.35 15.68 -4.73
CA ASP A 203 -21.11 15.67 -5.98
C ASP A 203 -20.26 15.35 -7.24
N PHE A 204 -18.95 15.17 -7.08
CA PHE A 204 -18.03 14.93 -8.19
C PHE A 204 -17.80 13.43 -8.44
N ILE A 205 -17.96 12.98 -9.68
CA ILE A 205 -17.56 11.63 -10.09
C ILE A 205 -16.05 11.59 -10.28
N HIS A 206 -15.36 10.95 -9.33
CA HIS A 206 -13.91 10.79 -9.35
C HIS A 206 -13.45 9.68 -10.30
N TRP A 207 -14.24 8.60 -10.36
CA TRP A 207 -14.02 7.51 -11.30
C TRP A 207 -15.34 6.83 -11.63
N GLN A 208 -15.45 6.35 -12.86
CA GLN A 208 -16.57 5.54 -13.31
C GLN A 208 -16.03 4.48 -14.25
N ARG A 209 -16.58 3.27 -14.14
CA ARG A 209 -16.31 2.21 -15.09
C ARG A 209 -16.96 2.56 -16.42
N ASN A 210 -16.13 2.62 -17.47
CA ASN A 210 -16.59 2.77 -18.85
C ASN A 210 -17.36 1.53 -19.32
#